data_AF-A0A0D2P674-F1
#
_entry.id   AF-A0A0D2P674-F1
#
_cell.length_a   1.000
_cell.length_b   1.000
_cell.length_c   1.000
_cell.angle_alpha   90.00
_cell.angle_beta   90.00
_cell.angle_gamma   90.00
#
_symmetry.space_group_name_H-M   'P 1'
#
loop_
_entity.id
_entity.type
_entity.pdbx_description
1 polymer ?
#
loop_
_entity_poly.entity_id
_entity_poly.type
_entity_poly.pdbx_seq_one_letter_code
_entity_poly.pdbx_strand_id
1 'polypeptide(L)'
;WCSNCRNGGYLIVCSSCNERAFCNACLEFSTEGDDSFLCPICYYKKAVDASSKKRTKYEPYPYTFCQAMSTRENFAKVLLEPIAVISIHLRGWPVYETPASVAYESLVSWLKGNVVLIEIDFDFTTSTTKKNFTARLNKLLGEFRSGGPLEKFTRFSIYLSTHSDPFSGDLHIGPTPSCGASPIDEVFDILFPPTFQALLRRHPRNMLNLMACGAVSNVAESNKAVQHFSNKSFFSHIYAYTQSDFQPSLTFPFCQRLMVNFFIYGRDSVHTALQDSQSLGSHTGLMEFTPSLFSAVSNTSPRFFAWSHASRSPMGTRVKPQCECKRLDTISITTTDQSLFLITHRCTAKDCRATTTYTLPDGADWIGGYVPGKSSHGNWFMMPWLPRTADTKQKDAQ
;
A
#
# COMPACT_ATOMS: atom_id res chain seq x y z
N TRP A 1 18.58 -13.42 -7.03
CA TRP A 1 17.48 -14.00 -7.83
C TRP A 1 17.63 -13.57 -9.27
N CYS A 2 17.34 -14.45 -10.23
CA CYS A 2 17.33 -14.10 -11.64
C CYS A 2 16.17 -13.13 -11.94
N SER A 3 16.47 -12.03 -12.63
CA SER A 3 15.50 -11.01 -13.03
C SER A 3 14.53 -11.47 -14.13
N ASN A 4 14.81 -12.60 -14.79
CA ASN A 4 13.97 -13.21 -15.85
C ASN A 4 13.05 -14.32 -15.32
N CYS A 5 13.62 -15.36 -14.69
CA CYS A 5 12.87 -16.54 -14.23
C CYS A 5 12.54 -16.55 -12.73
N ARG A 6 12.99 -15.55 -11.96
CA ARG A 6 12.83 -15.51 -10.49
C ARG A 6 13.38 -16.72 -9.74
N ASN A 7 14.32 -17.46 -10.34
CA ASN A 7 14.98 -18.59 -9.68
C ASN A 7 16.38 -18.20 -9.13
N GLY A 8 16.94 -19.05 -8.27
CA GLY A 8 18.32 -18.98 -7.81
C GLY A 8 19.31 -19.61 -8.81
N GLY A 9 20.51 -19.94 -8.33
CA GLY A 9 21.57 -20.58 -9.11
C GLY A 9 22.81 -19.70 -9.29
N TYR A 10 23.64 -20.01 -10.29
CA TYR A 10 24.73 -19.14 -10.72
C TYR A 10 24.12 -17.92 -11.43
N LEU A 11 24.41 -16.73 -10.90
CA LEU A 11 23.85 -15.47 -11.37
C LEU A 11 24.97 -14.50 -11.71
N ILE A 12 24.93 -13.93 -12.92
CA ILE A 12 25.76 -12.79 -13.26
C ILE A 12 25.00 -11.51 -12.93
N VAL A 13 25.64 -10.65 -12.12
CA VAL A 13 25.08 -9.39 -11.66
C VAL A 13 25.48 -8.28 -12.61
N CYS A 14 24.54 -7.41 -12.97
CA CYS A 14 24.79 -6.26 -13.82
C CYS A 14 25.80 -5.30 -13.18
N SER A 15 26.96 -5.11 -13.81
CA SER A 15 28.05 -4.26 -13.32
C SER A 15 27.66 -2.79 -13.16
N SER A 16 26.68 -2.31 -13.93
CA SER A 16 26.21 -0.91 -13.86
C SER A 16 25.26 -0.60 -12.69
N CYS A 17 24.33 -1.49 -12.35
CA CYS A 17 23.33 -1.20 -11.31
C CYS A 17 23.48 -2.05 -10.05
N ASN A 18 24.18 -3.18 -10.11
CA ASN A 18 24.33 -4.13 -9.01
C ASN A 18 23.00 -4.65 -8.40
N GLU A 19 21.86 -4.39 -9.05
CA GLU A 19 20.51 -4.74 -8.56
C GLU A 19 19.84 -5.86 -9.36
N ARG A 20 20.29 -6.11 -10.59
CA ARG A 20 19.71 -7.10 -11.51
C ARG A 20 20.72 -8.18 -11.81
N ALA A 21 20.26 -9.42 -11.81
CA ALA A 21 21.10 -10.57 -12.09
C ALA A 21 20.39 -11.56 -12.99
N PHE A 22 21.14 -12.30 -13.82
CA PHE A 22 20.59 -13.29 -14.75
C PHE A 22 21.30 -14.62 -14.57
N CYS A 23 20.55 -15.73 -14.65
CA CYS A 23 21.15 -17.06 -14.65
C CYS A 23 21.50 -17.50 -16.07
N ASN A 24 22.45 -18.43 -16.17
CA ASN A 24 22.86 -19.05 -17.44
C ASN A 24 21.72 -19.77 -18.17
N ALA A 25 20.70 -20.23 -17.44
CA ALA A 25 19.51 -20.82 -18.05
C ALA A 25 18.64 -19.80 -18.79
N CYS A 26 18.70 -18.52 -18.42
CA CYS A 26 17.89 -17.46 -19.03
C CYS A 26 18.65 -16.63 -20.05
N LEU A 27 19.97 -16.50 -19.90
CA LEU A 27 20.80 -15.64 -20.72
C LEU A 27 22.11 -16.35 -21.04
N GLU A 28 22.46 -16.40 -22.31
CA GLU A 28 23.72 -16.97 -22.77
C GLU A 28 24.87 -15.99 -22.52
N PHE A 29 25.86 -16.40 -21.73
CA PHE A 29 27.08 -15.67 -21.46
C PHE A 29 28.27 -16.63 -21.40
N SER A 30 29.48 -16.16 -21.74
CA SER A 30 30.70 -16.94 -21.56
C SER A 30 30.95 -17.22 -20.08
N THR A 31 31.37 -18.44 -19.74
CA THR A 31 31.68 -18.83 -18.36
C THR A 31 32.91 -18.14 -17.78
N GLU A 32 33.74 -17.54 -18.64
CA GLU A 32 34.77 -16.59 -18.24
C GLU A 32 34.06 -15.28 -17.87
N GLY A 33 34.02 -14.99 -16.56
CA GLY A 33 33.24 -13.91 -15.97
C GLY A 33 33.34 -12.61 -16.76
N ASP A 34 32.24 -12.23 -17.39
CA ASP A 34 32.15 -10.96 -18.10
C ASP A 34 31.90 -9.85 -17.08
N ASP A 35 32.98 -9.30 -16.52
CA ASP A 35 32.96 -8.15 -15.61
C ASP A 35 32.26 -6.93 -16.23
N SER A 36 32.03 -6.94 -17.55
CA SER A 36 31.35 -5.88 -18.29
C SER A 36 29.84 -6.11 -18.48
N PHE A 37 29.26 -7.18 -17.93
CA PHE A 37 27.83 -7.51 -18.12
C PHE A 37 26.89 -6.35 -17.74
N LEU A 38 26.11 -5.89 -18.73
CA LEU A 38 25.02 -4.94 -18.55
C LEU A 38 23.67 -5.65 -18.71
N CYS A 39 22.79 -5.54 -17.72
CA CYS A 39 21.41 -5.99 -17.87
C CYS A 39 20.71 -5.23 -19.02
N PRO A 40 19.61 -5.77 -19.58
CA PRO A 40 18.89 -5.14 -20.69
C PRO A 40 18.50 -3.69 -20.38
N ILE A 41 18.02 -3.43 -19.15
CA ILE A 41 17.60 -2.09 -18.73
C ILE A 41 18.76 -1.09 -18.73
N CYS A 42 19.92 -1.45 -18.17
CA CYS A 42 21.09 -0.57 -18.16
C CYS A 42 21.70 -0.41 -19.54
N TYR A 43 21.73 -1.48 -20.35
CA TYR A 43 22.18 -1.43 -21.73
C TYR A 43 21.36 -0.43 -22.55
N TYR A 44 20.03 -0.52 -22.49
CA TYR A 44 19.15 0.42 -23.18
C TYR A 44 19.31 1.85 -22.68
N LYS A 45 19.42 2.08 -21.36
CA LYS A 45 19.66 3.41 -20.80
C LYS A 45 20.97 4.03 -21.29
N LYS A 46 22.06 3.26 -21.28
CA LYS A 46 23.38 3.71 -21.77
C LYS A 46 23.33 4.09 -23.26
N ALA A 47 22.55 3.37 -24.06
CA ALA A 47 22.32 3.74 -25.46
C ALA A 47 21.57 5.07 -25.61
N VAL A 48 20.59 5.34 -24.74
CA VAL A 48 19.85 6.63 -24.71
C VAL A 48 20.75 7.77 -24.23
N ASP A 49 21.50 7.61 -23.15
CA ASP A 49 22.33 8.70 -22.59
C ASP A 49 23.48 9.11 -23.52
N ALA A 50 24.05 8.14 -24.24
CA ALA A 50 25.07 8.41 -25.26
C ALA A 50 24.52 9.16 -26.49
N SER A 51 23.19 9.20 -26.68
CA SER A 51 22.52 9.71 -27.88
C SER A 51 22.39 11.24 -27.97
N SER A 52 23.03 12.00 -27.06
CA SER A 52 23.49 13.37 -27.40
C SER A 52 24.44 13.38 -28.62
N LYS A 53 24.99 12.20 -29.01
CA LYS A 53 25.52 11.91 -30.34
C LYS A 53 24.96 10.57 -30.86
N LYS A 54 23.94 10.62 -31.74
CA LYS A 54 23.42 9.55 -32.64
C LYS A 54 23.94 8.10 -32.42
N ARG A 55 23.68 7.49 -31.27
CA ARG A 55 23.57 6.03 -31.19
C ARG A 55 22.16 5.66 -31.62
N THR A 56 22.05 4.89 -32.69
CA THR A 56 20.77 4.48 -33.23
C THR A 56 20.09 3.55 -32.23
N LYS A 57 18.76 3.66 -32.13
CA LYS A 57 17.85 2.80 -31.35
C LYS A 57 17.91 1.30 -31.71
N TYR A 58 18.94 0.89 -32.47
CA TYR A 58 19.05 -0.38 -33.18
C TYR A 58 20.31 -1.17 -32.83
N GLU A 59 21.18 -0.72 -31.91
CA GLU A 59 22.25 -1.60 -31.44
C GLU A 59 21.63 -2.82 -30.72
N PRO A 60 21.88 -4.05 -31.21
CA PRO A 60 21.29 -5.25 -30.64
C PRO A 60 21.89 -5.52 -29.26
N TYR A 61 21.06 -5.97 -28.32
CA TYR A 61 21.54 -6.44 -27.03
C TYR A 61 22.51 -7.61 -27.25
N PRO A 62 23.74 -7.57 -26.70
CA PRO A 62 24.81 -8.51 -27.06
C PRO A 62 24.61 -9.94 -26.54
N TYR A 63 23.64 -10.17 -25.67
CA TYR A 63 23.37 -11.49 -25.09
C TYR A 63 22.03 -12.05 -25.58
N THR A 64 21.98 -13.36 -25.78
CA THR A 64 20.80 -14.09 -26.25
C THR A 64 19.97 -14.59 -25.08
N PHE A 65 18.66 -14.38 -25.13
CA PHE A 65 17.73 -14.96 -24.16
C PHE A 65 17.40 -16.41 -24.53
N CYS A 66 17.68 -17.34 -23.62
CA CYS A 66 17.41 -18.77 -23.83
C CYS A 66 16.00 -19.18 -23.38
N GLN A 67 15.32 -18.34 -22.59
CA GLN A 67 14.01 -18.64 -22.01
C GLN A 67 13.06 -17.46 -22.10
N ALA A 68 11.77 -17.77 -22.28
CA ALA A 68 10.70 -16.81 -22.13
C ALA A 68 10.64 -16.25 -20.70
N MET A 69 10.07 -15.05 -20.56
CA MET A 69 9.85 -14.45 -19.25
C MET A 69 8.79 -15.27 -18.49
N SER A 70 9.07 -15.54 -17.21
CA SER A 70 8.18 -16.32 -16.34
C SER A 70 7.05 -15.48 -15.70
N THR A 71 7.17 -14.15 -15.73
CA THR A 71 6.23 -13.24 -15.08
C THR A 71 5.92 -12.05 -15.97
N ARG A 72 4.84 -11.32 -15.63
CA ARG A 72 4.45 -10.07 -16.30
C ARG A 72 5.49 -8.96 -16.13
N GLU A 73 6.32 -9.06 -15.09
CA GLU A 73 7.35 -8.08 -14.75
C GLU A 73 8.66 -8.30 -15.51
N ASN A 74 8.89 -7.47 -16.53
CA ASN A 74 10.14 -7.48 -17.29
C ASN A 74 11.32 -7.09 -16.40
N PHE A 75 12.28 -8.01 -16.23
CA PHE A 75 13.59 -7.75 -15.63
C PHE A 75 13.56 -7.00 -14.29
N ALA A 76 12.61 -7.32 -13.41
CA ALA A 76 12.54 -6.64 -12.11
C ALA A 76 13.83 -6.85 -11.31
N LYS A 77 14.24 -5.80 -10.60
CA LYS A 77 15.26 -5.88 -9.55
C LYS A 77 14.73 -6.67 -8.36
N VAL A 78 15.63 -7.30 -7.60
CA VAL A 78 15.25 -8.09 -6.43
C VAL A 78 16.14 -7.69 -5.26
N LEU A 79 15.59 -6.88 -4.37
CA LEU A 79 16.24 -6.37 -3.18
C LEU A 79 16.17 -7.43 -2.07
N LEU A 80 17.30 -7.65 -1.41
CA LEU A 80 17.47 -8.69 -0.38
C LEU A 80 17.90 -8.14 0.98
N GLU A 81 17.83 -6.82 1.15
CA GLU A 81 18.21 -6.15 2.40
C GLU A 81 17.26 -6.56 3.54
N PRO A 82 17.77 -6.74 4.77
CA PRO A 82 16.96 -7.18 5.88
C PRO A 82 15.80 -6.24 6.23
N ILE A 83 14.63 -6.83 6.51
CA ILE A 83 13.41 -6.11 6.90
C ILE A 83 12.81 -6.65 8.21
N ALA A 84 12.40 -5.75 9.09
CA ALA A 84 11.56 -6.06 10.24
C ALA A 84 10.10 -5.72 9.92
N VAL A 85 9.22 -6.73 10.01
CA VAL A 85 7.77 -6.54 10.01
C VAL A 85 7.34 -6.43 11.48
N ILE A 86 6.81 -5.28 11.88
CA ILE A 86 6.42 -5.04 13.28
C ILE A 86 4.89 -4.90 13.34
N SER A 87 4.24 -5.83 14.02
CA SER A 87 2.81 -5.78 14.33
C SER A 87 2.62 -5.17 15.71
N ILE A 88 2.14 -3.93 15.74
CA ILE A 88 1.72 -3.24 16.96
C ILE A 88 0.20 -3.35 17.00
N HIS A 89 -0.36 -4.02 18.00
CA HIS A 89 -1.81 -4.23 18.04
C HIS A 89 -2.40 -3.95 19.40
N LEU A 90 -3.66 -3.53 19.42
CA LEU A 90 -4.41 -3.40 20.65
C LEU A 90 -4.49 -4.76 21.35
N ARG A 91 -4.34 -4.78 22.67
CA ARG A 91 -4.50 -6.01 23.46
C ARG A 91 -5.85 -6.66 23.18
N GLY A 92 -5.86 -8.00 23.08
CA GLY A 92 -7.05 -8.78 22.79
C GLY A 92 -7.27 -9.06 21.29
N TRP A 93 -6.51 -8.42 20.39
CA TRP A 93 -6.52 -8.79 18.98
C TRP A 93 -5.87 -10.16 18.77
N PRO A 94 -6.51 -11.11 18.07
CA PRO A 94 -5.83 -12.33 17.65
C PRO A 94 -4.61 -11.99 16.78
N VAL A 95 -3.52 -12.67 17.10
CA VAL A 95 -2.21 -12.46 16.49
C VAL A 95 -2.07 -13.28 15.20
N TYR A 96 -2.71 -14.45 15.16
CA TYR A 96 -2.78 -15.30 13.99
C TYR A 96 -3.66 -14.65 12.93
N GLU A 97 -3.26 -14.79 11.67
CA GLU A 97 -4.00 -14.24 10.51
C GLU A 97 -4.16 -12.71 10.61
N THR A 98 -3.08 -11.99 10.90
CA THR A 98 -3.07 -10.55 10.77
C THR A 98 -2.53 -10.14 9.40
N PRO A 99 -2.83 -8.94 8.89
CA PRO A 99 -2.19 -8.46 7.67
C PRO A 99 -0.65 -8.44 7.77
N ALA A 100 -0.11 -8.24 8.98
CA ALA A 100 1.32 -8.28 9.27
C ALA A 100 1.91 -9.69 9.10
N SER A 101 1.22 -10.74 9.58
CA SER A 101 1.69 -12.12 9.42
C SER A 101 1.64 -12.54 7.94
N VAL A 102 0.58 -12.20 7.21
CA VAL A 102 0.49 -12.47 5.76
C VAL A 102 1.59 -11.73 4.98
N ALA A 103 1.84 -10.47 5.34
CA ALA A 103 2.95 -9.69 4.80
C ALA A 103 4.30 -10.35 5.05
N TYR A 104 4.56 -10.81 6.28
CA TYR A 104 5.78 -11.53 6.64
C TYR A 104 5.94 -12.80 5.78
N GLU A 105 4.93 -13.66 5.73
CA GLU A 105 4.97 -14.92 4.97
C GLU A 105 5.25 -14.70 3.48
N SER A 106 4.72 -13.62 2.90
CA SER A 106 4.98 -13.26 1.51
C SER A 106 6.46 -12.92 1.21
N LEU A 107 7.23 -12.57 2.24
CA LEU A 107 8.63 -12.17 2.13
C LEU A 107 9.61 -13.30 2.48
N VAL A 108 9.21 -14.27 3.31
CA VAL A 108 10.08 -15.35 3.83
C VAL A 108 10.80 -16.07 2.70
N SER A 109 10.05 -16.45 1.66
CA SER A 109 10.58 -17.19 0.50
C SER A 109 11.65 -16.41 -0.27
N TRP A 110 11.53 -15.07 -0.31
CA TRP A 110 12.47 -14.18 -1.00
C TRP A 110 13.73 -13.91 -0.19
N LEU A 111 13.57 -13.67 1.11
CA LEU A 111 14.60 -13.09 1.97
C LEU A 111 15.38 -14.12 2.80
N LYS A 112 14.92 -15.38 2.92
CA LYS A 112 15.68 -16.50 3.49
C LYS A 112 16.45 -16.16 4.79
N GLY A 113 15.76 -15.65 5.80
CA GLY A 113 16.36 -15.24 7.09
C GLY A 113 16.78 -13.76 7.19
N ASN A 114 16.59 -12.99 6.12
CA ASN A 114 16.64 -11.52 6.14
C ASN A 114 15.25 -10.89 6.36
N VAL A 115 14.37 -11.58 7.09
CA VAL A 115 13.10 -11.04 7.52
C VAL A 115 12.75 -11.52 8.92
N VAL A 116 12.20 -10.65 9.75
CA VAL A 116 11.63 -11.01 11.07
C VAL A 116 10.22 -10.48 11.19
N LEU A 117 9.38 -11.20 11.92
CA LEU A 117 8.11 -10.73 12.43
C LEU A 117 8.28 -10.45 13.92
N ILE A 118 7.91 -9.24 14.35
CA ILE A 118 7.93 -8.82 15.74
C ILE A 118 6.52 -8.38 16.11
N GLU A 119 6.04 -8.84 17.26
CA GLU A 119 4.70 -8.57 17.72
C GLU A 119 4.75 -7.90 19.09
N ILE A 120 3.96 -6.86 19.27
CA ILE A 120 3.83 -6.17 20.54
C ILE A 120 2.39 -5.66 20.71
N ASP A 121 1.73 -6.12 21.78
CA ASP A 121 0.41 -5.62 22.14
C ASP A 121 0.51 -4.36 23.01
N PHE A 122 -0.48 -3.47 22.93
CA PHE A 122 -0.58 -2.31 23.80
C PHE A 122 -1.92 -2.19 24.52
N ASP A 123 -1.85 -1.53 25.68
CA ASP A 123 -2.99 -1.14 26.53
C ASP A 123 -2.54 0.10 27.31
N PHE A 124 -3.11 1.26 26.99
CA PHE A 124 -2.79 2.55 27.60
C PHE A 124 -3.86 3.05 28.57
N THR A 125 -4.76 2.17 29.01
CA THR A 125 -5.83 2.50 29.96
C THR A 125 -5.32 2.98 31.32
N THR A 126 -4.16 2.48 31.76
CA THR A 126 -3.57 2.81 33.05
C THR A 126 -2.10 3.21 32.93
N SER A 127 -1.59 3.96 33.91
CA SER A 127 -0.16 4.28 33.97
C SER A 127 0.71 3.01 34.03
N THR A 128 0.24 1.97 34.71
CA THR A 128 0.94 0.68 34.85
C THR A 128 1.06 -0.03 33.51
N THR A 129 -0.03 -0.18 32.76
CA THR A 129 -0.03 -0.87 31.45
C THR A 129 0.75 -0.08 30.41
N LYS A 130 0.63 1.27 30.42
CA LYS A 130 1.45 2.16 29.59
C LYS A 130 2.96 2.01 29.88
N LYS A 131 3.38 2.03 31.15
CA LYS A 131 4.79 1.81 31.55
C LYS A 131 5.28 0.43 31.13
N ASN A 132 4.44 -0.61 31.27
CA ASN A 132 4.79 -1.96 30.84
C ASN A 132 5.02 -2.05 29.32
N PHE A 133 4.15 -1.44 28.51
CA PHE A 133 4.38 -1.33 27.06
C PHE A 133 5.69 -0.59 26.75
N THR A 134 5.91 0.59 27.33
CA THR A 134 7.14 1.37 27.10
C THR A 134 8.40 0.59 27.48
N ALA A 135 8.39 -0.17 28.58
CA ALA A 135 9.52 -1.00 28.97
C ALA A 135 9.81 -2.12 27.95
N ARG A 136 8.77 -2.82 27.47
CA ARG A 136 8.90 -3.86 26.44
C ARG A 136 9.39 -3.28 25.12
N LEU A 137 8.83 -2.15 24.68
CA LEU A 137 9.27 -1.45 23.48
C LEU A 137 10.74 -1.00 23.60
N ASN A 138 11.15 -0.42 24.73
CA ASN A 138 12.55 -0.02 24.94
C ASN A 138 13.51 -1.21 24.92
N LYS A 139 13.12 -2.35 25.50
CA LYS A 139 13.90 -3.59 25.41
C LYS A 139 14.07 -4.03 23.95
N LEU A 140 12.97 -4.09 23.21
CA LEU A 140 12.97 -4.43 21.78
C LEU A 140 13.87 -3.48 20.97
N LEU A 141 13.75 -2.16 21.17
CA LEU A 141 14.60 -1.17 20.50
C LEU A 141 16.08 -1.32 20.87
N GLY A 142 16.39 -1.88 22.04
CA GLY A 142 17.73 -2.27 22.45
C GLY A 142 18.33 -3.35 21.55
N GLU A 143 17.52 -4.28 21.04
CA GLU A 143 17.97 -5.37 20.16
C GLU A 143 18.39 -4.90 18.75
N PHE A 144 17.95 -3.70 18.33
CA PHE A 144 18.36 -3.03 17.08
C PHE A 144 19.60 -2.14 17.23
N ARG A 145 20.18 -2.05 18.44
CA ARG A 145 21.43 -1.32 18.68
C ARG A 145 22.63 -2.13 18.18
N SER A 146 23.78 -1.47 18.13
CA SER A 146 24.99 -2.14 17.65
C SER A 146 25.39 -3.32 18.55
N GLY A 147 25.70 -4.45 17.93
CA GLY A 147 25.93 -5.73 18.60
C GLY A 147 24.66 -6.50 18.99
N GLY A 148 23.47 -5.95 18.74
CA GLY A 148 22.20 -6.60 19.02
C GLY A 148 21.78 -7.60 17.93
N PRO A 149 20.92 -8.59 18.26
CA PRO A 149 20.51 -9.62 17.30
C PRO A 149 19.68 -9.07 16.12
N LEU A 150 19.09 -7.87 16.28
CA LEU A 150 18.29 -7.22 15.25
C LEU A 150 19.00 -6.04 14.57
N GLU A 151 20.29 -5.81 14.83
CA GLU A 151 21.06 -4.68 14.28
C GLU A 151 20.95 -4.57 12.75
N LYS A 152 20.97 -5.70 12.05
CA LYS A 152 20.96 -5.75 10.58
C LYS A 152 19.64 -5.28 9.95
N PHE A 153 18.55 -5.25 10.72
CA PHE A 153 17.21 -4.91 10.22
C PHE A 153 16.98 -3.40 10.29
N THR A 154 17.29 -2.73 9.19
CA THR A 154 17.19 -1.27 9.09
C THR A 154 15.93 -0.79 8.37
N ARG A 155 15.21 -1.70 7.70
CA ARG A 155 13.97 -1.43 6.98
C ARG A 155 12.78 -1.90 7.78
N PHE A 156 11.74 -1.08 7.87
CA PHE A 156 10.57 -1.37 8.68
C PHE A 156 9.28 -1.37 7.87
N SER A 157 8.45 -2.39 8.09
CA SER A 157 7.04 -2.38 7.73
C SER A 157 6.21 -2.56 8.99
N ILE A 158 5.54 -1.49 9.40
CA ILE A 158 4.82 -1.44 10.67
C ILE A 158 3.33 -1.55 10.38
N TYR A 159 2.64 -2.39 11.14
CA TYR A 159 1.20 -2.55 11.12
C TYR A 159 0.67 -2.12 12.48
N LEU A 160 -0.09 -1.01 12.53
CA LEU A 160 -0.76 -0.57 13.74
C LEU A 160 -2.24 -0.98 13.67
N SER A 161 -2.61 -2.00 14.45
CA SER A 161 -3.99 -2.50 14.51
C SER A 161 -4.66 -1.96 15.77
N THR A 162 -5.62 -1.05 15.59
CA THR A 162 -6.47 -0.51 16.67
C THR A 162 -7.87 -0.20 16.13
N HIS A 163 -8.84 0.05 17.00
CA HIS A 163 -10.10 0.68 16.60
C HIS A 163 -9.95 2.20 16.61
N SER A 164 -10.91 2.91 16.01
CA SER A 164 -11.00 4.36 16.11
C SER A 164 -12.39 4.79 16.52
N ASP A 165 -12.48 5.87 17.29
CA ASP A 165 -13.75 6.52 17.58
C ASP A 165 -14.39 7.01 16.26
N PRO A 166 -15.67 6.67 15.98
CA PRO A 166 -16.29 6.99 14.69
C PRO A 166 -16.53 8.49 14.47
N PHE A 167 -16.51 9.31 15.53
CA PHE A 167 -16.82 10.73 15.46
C PHE A 167 -15.57 11.61 15.41
N SER A 168 -14.58 11.35 16.28
CA SER A 168 -13.33 12.10 16.35
C SER A 168 -12.22 11.51 15.48
N GLY A 169 -12.27 10.21 15.17
CA GLY A 169 -11.18 9.50 14.50
C GLY A 169 -10.01 9.16 15.42
N ASP A 170 -10.13 9.44 16.71
CA ASP A 170 -9.14 9.12 17.74
C ASP A 170 -8.93 7.61 17.85
N LEU A 171 -7.74 7.18 18.25
CA LEU A 171 -7.39 5.77 18.34
C LEU A 171 -7.79 5.20 19.70
N HIS A 172 -8.40 4.02 19.71
CA HIS A 172 -8.71 3.31 20.94
C HIS A 172 -7.42 2.99 21.71
N ILE A 173 -7.45 3.23 23.01
CA ILE A 173 -6.29 3.07 23.90
C ILE A 173 -6.35 1.81 24.78
N GLY A 174 -7.46 1.07 24.74
CA GLY A 174 -7.63 -0.15 25.54
C GLY A 174 -8.52 -1.18 24.85
N PRO A 175 -8.51 -2.44 25.36
CA PRO A 175 -9.11 -3.59 24.68
C PRO A 175 -10.63 -3.55 24.55
N THR A 176 -11.32 -2.66 25.29
CA THR A 176 -12.78 -2.56 25.25
C THR A 176 -13.20 -1.16 24.78
N PRO A 177 -14.37 -1.01 24.13
CA PRO A 177 -14.86 0.31 23.71
C PRO A 177 -14.98 1.33 24.86
N SER A 178 -15.28 0.86 26.08
CA SER A 178 -15.38 1.70 27.28
C SER A 178 -14.04 2.27 27.77
N CYS A 179 -12.91 1.78 27.25
CA CYS A 179 -11.58 2.30 27.59
C CYS A 179 -11.31 3.69 27.00
N GLY A 180 -12.17 4.16 26.09
CA GLY A 180 -12.01 5.44 25.41
C GLY A 180 -11.00 5.41 24.26
N ALA A 181 -10.83 6.59 23.66
CA ALA A 181 -9.91 6.84 22.57
C ALA A 181 -9.08 8.09 22.89
N SER A 182 -7.95 8.25 22.21
CA SER A 182 -7.01 9.37 22.39
C SER A 182 -6.56 9.92 21.05
N PRO A 183 -6.25 11.22 20.96
CA PRO A 183 -5.75 11.83 19.73
C PRO A 183 -4.56 11.07 19.14
N ILE A 184 -4.51 10.99 17.80
CA ILE A 184 -3.49 10.24 17.06
C ILE A 184 -2.08 10.65 17.48
N ASP A 185 -1.82 11.95 17.62
CA ASP A 185 -0.49 12.46 17.98
C ASP A 185 -0.05 11.96 19.36
N GLU A 186 -0.97 11.91 20.34
CA GLU A 186 -0.65 11.42 21.70
C GLU A 186 -0.35 9.92 21.70
N VAL A 187 -1.10 9.13 20.91
CA VAL A 187 -0.85 7.69 20.76
C VAL A 187 0.47 7.47 20.03
N PHE A 188 0.75 8.22 18.97
CA PHE A 188 1.98 8.12 18.20
C PHE A 188 3.22 8.54 19.00
N ASP A 189 3.12 9.50 19.90
CA ASP A 189 4.23 9.87 20.79
C ASP A 189 4.63 8.73 21.75
N ILE A 190 3.68 7.88 22.14
CA ILE A 190 3.94 6.68 22.96
C ILE A 190 4.49 5.53 22.10
N LEU A 191 3.90 5.30 20.92
CA LEU A 191 4.25 4.20 20.01
C LEU A 191 5.59 4.43 19.31
N PHE A 192 5.92 5.67 19.01
CA PHE A 192 7.12 6.07 18.29
C PHE A 192 7.95 7.05 19.13
N PRO A 193 8.51 6.59 20.27
CA PRO A 193 9.35 7.45 21.10
C PRO A 193 10.61 7.89 20.32
N PRO A 194 11.34 8.94 20.77
CA PRO A 194 12.50 9.47 20.06
C PRO A 194 13.56 8.42 19.67
N THR A 195 13.75 7.39 20.50
CA THR A 195 14.63 6.26 20.22
C THR A 195 14.18 5.42 19.01
N PHE A 196 12.87 5.17 18.88
CA PHE A 196 12.32 4.48 17.72
C PHE A 196 12.37 5.37 16.48
N GLN A 197 12.06 6.66 16.62
CA GLN A 197 12.17 7.61 15.51
C GLN A 197 13.61 7.71 14.97
N ALA A 198 14.62 7.67 15.83
CA ALA A 198 16.02 7.63 15.43
C ALA A 198 16.36 6.34 14.65
N LEU A 199 15.79 5.20 15.06
CA LEU A 199 15.93 3.94 14.35
C LEU A 199 15.26 3.98 12.97
N LEU A 200 14.04 4.50 12.86
CA LEU A 200 13.31 4.65 11.60
C LEU A 200 14.08 5.52 10.59
N ARG A 201 14.74 6.60 11.06
CA ARG A 201 15.55 7.48 10.19
C ARG A 201 16.78 6.80 9.57
N ARG A 202 17.19 5.60 10.02
CA ARG A 202 18.33 4.89 9.43
C ARG A 202 18.07 4.42 7.99
N HIS A 203 16.81 4.32 7.59
CA HIS A 203 16.44 3.91 6.23
C HIS A 203 15.26 4.74 5.71
N PRO A 204 15.32 5.25 4.46
CA PRO A 204 14.27 6.14 3.94
C PRO A 204 12.98 5.41 3.52
N ARG A 205 13.05 4.09 3.28
CA ARG A 205 11.94 3.28 2.74
C ARG A 205 11.27 2.43 3.82
N ASN A 206 10.70 3.07 4.83
CA ASN A 206 9.83 2.43 5.80
C ASN A 206 8.36 2.63 5.43
N MET A 207 7.51 1.70 5.84
CA MET A 207 6.08 1.74 5.60
C MET A 207 5.31 1.61 6.92
N LEU A 208 4.22 2.37 7.06
CA LEU A 208 3.25 2.20 8.15
C LEU A 208 1.88 1.89 7.55
N ASN A 209 1.23 0.83 8.01
CA ASN A 209 -0.15 0.52 7.69
C ASN A 209 -1.00 0.71 8.95
N LEU A 210 -1.90 1.68 8.92
CA LEU A 210 -2.88 1.97 9.97
C LEU A 210 -4.12 1.09 9.74
N MET A 211 -4.14 -0.05 10.42
CA MET A 211 -5.23 -1.04 10.37
C MET A 211 -6.33 -0.65 11.37
N ALA A 212 -6.96 0.49 11.13
CA ALA A 212 -8.05 1.03 11.96
C ALA A 212 -9.29 1.36 11.12
N CYS A 213 -10.41 1.58 11.82
CA CYS A 213 -11.68 2.00 11.21
C CYS A 213 -11.53 3.32 10.45
N GLY A 214 -12.44 3.55 9.51
CA GLY A 214 -12.34 4.61 8.50
C GLY A 214 -12.34 6.03 9.03
N ALA A 215 -12.76 6.24 10.29
CA ALA A 215 -12.77 7.56 10.92
C ALA A 215 -11.37 8.17 10.99
N VAL A 216 -10.32 7.34 11.11
CA VAL A 216 -8.92 7.80 11.05
C VAL A 216 -8.64 8.61 9.78
N SER A 217 -9.19 8.15 8.66
CA SER A 217 -8.99 8.74 7.32
C SER A 217 -10.02 9.81 6.98
N ASN A 218 -11.26 9.65 7.44
CA ASN A 218 -12.40 10.44 7.01
C ASN A 218 -12.67 11.67 7.89
N VAL A 219 -12.27 11.64 9.17
CA VAL A 219 -12.38 12.80 10.05
C VAL A 219 -11.19 13.74 9.78
N ALA A 220 -11.49 15.02 9.56
CA ALA A 220 -10.49 15.95 9.03
C ALA A 220 -9.33 16.20 9.99
N GLU A 221 -9.63 16.30 11.28
CA GLU A 221 -8.67 16.52 12.36
C GLU A 221 -7.74 15.32 12.50
N SER A 222 -8.30 14.11 12.52
CA SER A 222 -7.55 12.85 12.52
C SER A 222 -6.66 12.70 11.28
N ASN A 223 -7.20 12.97 10.09
CA ASN A 223 -6.45 12.91 8.84
C ASN A 223 -5.25 13.88 8.86
N LYS A 224 -5.46 15.12 9.34
CA LYS A 224 -4.40 16.12 9.52
C LYS A 224 -3.32 15.65 10.50
N ALA A 225 -3.69 14.96 11.58
CA ALA A 225 -2.71 14.40 12.52
C ALA A 225 -1.82 13.34 11.83
N VAL A 226 -2.41 12.42 11.05
CA VAL A 226 -1.63 11.44 10.26
C VAL A 226 -0.73 12.14 9.23
N GLN A 227 -1.22 13.18 8.55
CA GLN A 227 -0.44 13.98 7.60
C GLN A 227 0.71 14.74 8.30
N HIS A 228 0.46 15.31 9.48
CA HIS A 228 1.49 15.96 10.29
C HIS A 228 2.59 14.95 10.65
N PHE A 229 2.20 13.75 11.09
CA PHE A 229 3.13 12.69 11.39
C PHE A 229 3.90 12.19 10.14
N SER A 230 3.25 12.04 8.98
CA SER A 230 3.92 11.64 7.74
C SER A 230 5.02 12.63 7.32
N ASN A 231 4.81 13.93 7.56
CA ASN A 231 5.80 14.97 7.26
C ASN A 231 7.06 14.88 8.12
N LYS A 232 7.05 14.15 9.24
CA LYS A 232 8.26 13.83 10.02
C LYS A 232 9.21 12.88 9.26
N SER A 233 8.79 12.33 8.11
CA SER A 233 9.61 11.53 7.18
C SER A 233 10.20 10.26 7.79
N PHE A 234 9.52 9.66 8.77
CA PHE A 234 9.88 8.34 9.31
C PHE A 234 9.49 7.20 8.38
N PHE A 235 8.44 7.42 7.59
CA PHE A 235 7.87 6.48 6.65
C PHE A 235 7.77 7.15 5.29
N SER A 236 8.18 6.45 4.23
CA SER A 236 7.94 6.90 2.86
C SER A 236 6.46 6.84 2.49
N HIS A 237 5.73 5.90 3.10
CA HIS A 237 4.30 5.71 2.88
C HIS A 237 3.61 5.36 4.21
N ILE A 238 2.51 6.05 4.49
CA ILE A 238 1.53 5.64 5.49
C ILE A 238 0.24 5.32 4.75
N TYR A 239 -0.31 4.13 4.99
CA TYR A 239 -1.59 3.69 4.42
C TYR A 239 -2.66 3.64 5.50
N ALA A 240 -3.82 4.20 5.21
CA ALA A 240 -5.01 4.10 6.06
C ALA A 240 -6.25 3.79 5.21
N TYR A 241 -7.31 3.30 5.83
CA TYR A 241 -8.51 2.81 5.15
C TYR A 241 -9.69 3.71 5.44
N THR A 242 -10.71 3.70 4.58
CA THR A 242 -11.85 4.64 4.66
C THR A 242 -13.15 4.01 5.10
N GLN A 243 -13.26 2.69 5.18
CA GLN A 243 -14.48 2.01 5.58
C GLN A 243 -14.74 2.13 7.09
N SER A 244 -15.95 2.55 7.50
CA SER A 244 -16.34 2.66 8.92
C SER A 244 -16.10 1.35 9.67
N ASP A 245 -16.64 0.26 9.13
CA ASP A 245 -16.52 -1.09 9.65
C ASP A 245 -15.42 -1.82 8.89
N PHE A 246 -14.20 -1.33 9.06
CA PHE A 246 -13.03 -1.88 8.41
C PHE A 246 -12.79 -3.34 8.86
N GLN A 247 -12.44 -4.20 7.90
CA GLN A 247 -12.22 -5.63 8.11
C GLN A 247 -10.82 -5.94 7.60
N PRO A 248 -9.82 -6.06 8.49
CA PRO A 248 -8.43 -6.25 8.08
C PRO A 248 -8.20 -7.50 7.23
N SER A 249 -9.00 -8.55 7.39
CA SER A 249 -8.90 -9.77 6.58
C SER A 249 -9.06 -9.53 5.08
N LEU A 250 -9.86 -8.53 4.69
CA LEU A 250 -10.06 -8.17 3.29
C LEU A 250 -8.86 -7.45 2.67
N THR A 251 -7.82 -7.13 3.47
CA THR A 251 -6.58 -6.52 2.98
C THR A 251 -5.45 -7.51 2.76
N PHE A 252 -5.60 -8.79 3.12
CA PHE A 252 -4.50 -9.77 3.03
C PHE A 252 -3.85 -9.86 1.63
N PRO A 253 -4.61 -10.00 0.52
CA PRO A 253 -4.00 -10.07 -0.80
C PRO A 253 -3.28 -8.77 -1.17
N PHE A 254 -3.85 -7.63 -0.77
CA PHE A 254 -3.25 -6.32 -0.97
C PHE A 254 -1.93 -6.18 -0.21
N CYS A 255 -1.90 -6.49 1.08
CA CYS A 255 -0.69 -6.40 1.90
C CYS A 255 0.40 -7.34 1.38
N GLN A 256 0.08 -8.58 1.02
CA GLN A 256 1.03 -9.49 0.37
C GLN A 256 1.65 -8.88 -0.89
N ARG A 257 0.82 -8.36 -1.81
CA ARG A 257 1.28 -7.79 -3.07
C ARG A 257 2.06 -6.50 -2.88
N LEU A 258 1.59 -5.64 -1.98
CA LEU A 258 2.24 -4.39 -1.60
C LEU A 258 3.64 -4.63 -1.05
N MET A 259 3.79 -5.60 -0.15
CA MET A 259 5.06 -5.91 0.50
C MET A 259 6.10 -6.43 -0.49
N VAL A 260 5.70 -7.35 -1.38
CA VAL A 260 6.59 -7.85 -2.43
C VAL A 260 6.97 -6.72 -3.40
N ASN A 261 6.01 -5.93 -3.88
CA ASN A 261 6.31 -4.82 -4.79
C ASN A 261 7.25 -3.78 -4.16
N PHE A 262 6.95 -3.38 -2.92
CA PHE A 262 7.69 -2.32 -2.23
C PHE A 262 9.06 -2.79 -1.78
N PHE A 263 9.13 -3.91 -1.05
CA PHE A 263 10.37 -4.34 -0.40
C PHE A 263 11.25 -5.21 -1.28
N ILE A 264 10.68 -6.09 -2.11
CA ILE A 264 11.44 -6.99 -2.99
C ILE A 264 11.73 -6.33 -4.33
N TYR A 265 10.71 -5.77 -5.00
CA TYR A 265 10.90 -5.19 -6.34
C TYR A 265 11.30 -3.71 -6.34
N GLY A 266 11.29 -3.07 -5.16
CA GLY A 266 11.66 -1.66 -5.04
C GLY A 266 10.73 -0.72 -5.79
N ARG A 267 9.44 -1.05 -5.85
CA ARG A 267 8.39 -0.23 -6.48
C ARG A 267 7.66 0.55 -5.40
N ASP A 268 7.87 1.86 -5.39
CA ASP A 268 7.26 2.74 -4.38
C ASP A 268 5.76 3.00 -4.67
N SER A 269 5.32 2.85 -5.92
CA SER A 269 3.92 3.06 -6.28
C SER A 269 3.01 1.90 -5.84
N VAL A 270 1.95 2.23 -5.11
CA VAL A 270 0.88 1.31 -4.68
C VAL A 270 0.00 0.80 -5.84
N HIS A 271 0.09 1.43 -7.02
CA HIS A 271 -0.79 1.17 -8.16
C HIS A 271 -0.84 -0.32 -8.55
N THR A 272 0.33 -0.95 -8.61
CA THR A 272 0.43 -2.37 -8.98
C THR A 272 -0.19 -3.31 -7.95
N ALA A 273 -0.16 -2.93 -6.67
CA ALA A 273 -0.84 -3.70 -5.62
C ALA A 273 -2.36 -3.54 -5.70
N LEU A 274 -2.85 -2.35 -6.03
CA LEU A 274 -4.29 -2.07 -6.15
C LEU A 274 -4.94 -2.77 -7.34
N GLN A 275 -4.28 -2.81 -8.51
CA GLN A 275 -4.84 -3.42 -9.72
C GLN A 275 -5.29 -4.88 -9.50
N ASP A 276 -4.55 -5.63 -8.68
CA ASP A 276 -4.84 -7.03 -8.37
C ASP A 276 -5.73 -7.19 -7.11
N SER A 277 -6.13 -6.10 -6.44
CA SER A 277 -6.82 -6.10 -5.13
C SER A 277 -8.30 -5.68 -5.23
N GLN A 278 -9.08 -6.42 -6.00
CA GLN A 278 -10.50 -6.13 -6.23
C GLN A 278 -11.35 -6.29 -4.96
N SER A 279 -11.04 -7.29 -4.13
CA SER A 279 -11.73 -7.52 -2.84
C SER A 279 -11.56 -6.33 -1.90
N LEU A 280 -10.35 -5.78 -1.80
CA LEU A 280 -10.08 -4.57 -1.03
C LEU A 280 -10.95 -3.42 -1.55
N GLY A 281 -10.97 -3.19 -2.85
CA GLY A 281 -11.71 -2.09 -3.46
C GLY A 281 -13.22 -2.16 -3.26
N SER A 282 -13.78 -3.37 -3.29
CA SER A 282 -15.19 -3.58 -2.96
C SER A 282 -15.52 -3.26 -1.49
N HIS A 283 -14.52 -3.31 -0.60
CA HIS A 283 -14.68 -3.16 0.85
C HIS A 283 -14.28 -1.80 1.40
N THR A 284 -13.26 -1.15 0.84
CA THR A 284 -12.72 0.11 1.36
C THR A 284 -11.97 0.88 0.29
N GLY A 285 -11.90 2.20 0.44
CA GLY A 285 -10.87 2.98 -0.22
C GLY A 285 -9.57 2.97 0.58
N LEU A 286 -8.51 3.54 0.00
CA LEU A 286 -7.18 3.63 0.59
C LEU A 286 -6.71 5.08 0.59
N MET A 287 -6.29 5.59 1.75
CA MET A 287 -5.55 6.83 1.85
C MET A 287 -4.05 6.53 1.89
N GLU A 288 -3.29 7.28 1.10
CA GLU A 288 -1.83 7.24 1.12
C GLU A 288 -1.28 8.61 1.51
N PHE A 289 -0.53 8.63 2.61
CA PHE A 289 0.21 9.78 3.09
C PHE A 289 1.68 9.59 2.75
N THR A 290 2.24 10.53 1.99
CA THR A 290 3.67 10.58 1.65
C THR A 290 4.27 11.86 2.22
N PRO A 291 5.51 11.83 2.74
CA PRO A 291 6.16 13.05 3.24
C PRO A 291 6.28 14.12 2.15
N SER A 292 6.08 15.39 2.53
CA SER A 292 6.15 16.52 1.59
C SER A 292 7.48 16.65 0.85
N LEU A 293 8.60 16.25 1.48
CA LEU A 293 9.94 16.27 0.88
C LEU A 293 10.07 15.42 -0.38
N PHE A 294 9.23 14.39 -0.54
CA PHE A 294 9.25 13.52 -1.72
C PHE A 294 8.29 13.99 -2.82
N SER A 295 7.45 14.98 -2.53
CA SER A 295 6.56 15.57 -3.51
C SER A 295 7.17 16.85 -4.07
N ALA A 296 7.28 16.95 -5.38
CA ALA A 296 7.66 18.20 -6.05
C ALA A 296 6.62 19.33 -5.83
N VAL A 297 5.45 19.01 -5.28
CA VAL A 297 4.38 19.94 -4.96
C VAL A 297 4.34 20.13 -3.44
N SER A 298 4.66 21.34 -2.97
CA SER A 298 4.57 21.70 -1.55
C SER A 298 3.11 21.61 -1.08
N ASN A 299 2.89 21.02 0.11
CA ASN A 299 1.56 20.75 0.69
C ASN A 299 0.65 19.82 -0.14
N THR A 300 1.13 18.64 -0.52
CA THR A 300 0.24 17.63 -1.10
C THR A 300 -0.72 17.08 -0.05
N SER A 301 -2.02 17.28 -0.30
CA SER A 301 -3.07 16.49 0.36
C SER A 301 -2.78 15.00 0.20
N PRO A 302 -3.21 14.15 1.15
CA PRO A 302 -3.13 12.71 1.00
C PRO A 302 -3.77 12.26 -0.31
N ARG A 303 -3.23 11.21 -0.91
CA ARG A 303 -3.80 10.61 -2.12
C ARG A 303 -4.88 9.63 -1.71
N PHE A 304 -6.09 9.81 -2.23
CA PHE A 304 -7.20 8.91 -2.02
C PHE A 304 -7.36 8.00 -3.22
N PHE A 305 -7.33 6.69 -3.00
CA PHE A 305 -7.63 5.68 -4.00
C PHE A 305 -9.01 5.09 -3.75
N ALA A 306 -9.86 5.21 -4.76
CA ALA A 306 -11.21 4.68 -4.75
C ALA A 306 -11.37 3.63 -5.85
N TRP A 307 -12.13 2.60 -5.53
CA TRP A 307 -12.44 1.54 -6.48
C TRP A 307 -13.77 1.81 -7.17
N SER A 308 -13.76 1.69 -8.49
CA SER A 308 -14.92 1.88 -9.35
C SER A 308 -15.33 0.56 -10.00
N HIS A 309 -16.62 0.24 -9.92
CA HIS A 309 -17.21 -0.88 -10.63
C HIS A 309 -18.59 -0.49 -11.15
N ALA A 310 -18.84 -0.77 -12.42
CA ALA A 310 -20.01 -0.27 -13.13
C ALA A 310 -21.35 -0.52 -12.42
N SER A 311 -21.53 -1.67 -11.76
CA SER A 311 -22.77 -2.00 -11.04
C SER A 311 -22.71 -1.90 -9.51
N ARG A 312 -21.52 -1.84 -8.90
CA ARG A 312 -21.37 -2.00 -7.43
C ARG A 312 -20.92 -0.70 -6.76
N SER A 313 -20.00 -0.01 -7.40
CA SER A 313 -19.40 1.23 -6.91
C SER A 313 -19.08 2.17 -8.08
N PRO A 314 -20.06 2.56 -8.93
CA PRO A 314 -19.81 3.43 -10.07
C PRO A 314 -19.15 4.73 -9.61
N MET A 315 -17.97 5.00 -10.14
CA MET A 315 -17.15 6.18 -9.80
C MET A 315 -16.90 6.31 -8.29
N GLY A 316 -16.70 5.18 -7.60
CA GLY A 316 -16.41 5.15 -6.17
C GLY A 316 -17.62 5.32 -5.26
N THR A 317 -18.82 5.51 -5.83
CA THR A 317 -20.07 5.67 -5.07
C THR A 317 -20.75 4.32 -4.93
N ARG A 318 -20.91 3.83 -3.69
CA ARG A 318 -21.58 2.54 -3.45
C ARG A 318 -23.05 2.59 -3.80
N VAL A 319 -23.50 1.60 -4.57
CA VAL A 319 -24.90 1.48 -4.97
C VAL A 319 -25.66 0.72 -3.87
N LYS A 320 -26.74 1.32 -3.38
CA LYS A 320 -27.65 0.63 -2.46
C LYS A 320 -28.29 -0.56 -3.18
N PRO A 321 -28.40 -1.74 -2.55
CA PRO A 321 -29.04 -2.91 -3.18
C PRO A 321 -30.55 -2.70 -3.42
N GLN A 322 -31.14 -1.68 -2.79
CA GLN A 322 -32.55 -1.34 -2.86
C GLN A 322 -32.75 -0.01 -3.61
N CYS A 323 -33.66 -0.02 -4.59
CA CYS A 323 -34.09 1.20 -5.28
C CYS A 323 -34.98 2.08 -4.37
N GLU A 324 -35.16 3.35 -4.75
CA GLU A 324 -36.11 4.28 -4.10
C GLU A 324 -37.54 3.73 -4.04
N CYS A 325 -37.97 2.94 -5.04
CA CYS A 325 -39.24 2.22 -5.04
C CYS A 325 -39.28 0.99 -4.11
N LYS A 326 -38.25 0.81 -3.27
CA LYS A 326 -38.08 -0.27 -2.29
C LYS A 326 -37.88 -1.68 -2.85
N ARG A 327 -37.80 -1.84 -4.18
CA ARG A 327 -37.49 -3.14 -4.80
C ARG A 327 -35.98 -3.42 -4.79
N LEU A 328 -35.63 -4.66 -4.49
CA LEU A 328 -34.25 -5.17 -4.55
C LEU A 328 -33.91 -5.62 -5.98
N ASP A 329 -32.63 -5.55 -6.35
CA ASP A 329 -32.09 -6.09 -7.61
C ASP A 329 -32.80 -5.58 -8.88
N THR A 330 -33.37 -4.38 -8.81
CA THR A 330 -34.00 -3.71 -9.97
C THR A 330 -33.11 -2.64 -10.60
N ILE A 331 -31.93 -2.37 -10.04
CA ILE A 331 -31.04 -1.34 -10.53
C ILE A 331 -30.14 -1.94 -11.61
N SER A 332 -30.25 -1.41 -12.84
CA SER A 332 -29.48 -1.87 -14.00
C SER A 332 -28.67 -0.72 -14.60
N ILE A 333 -27.54 -1.05 -15.24
CA ILE A 333 -26.73 -0.08 -15.98
C ILE A 333 -27.39 0.14 -17.34
N THR A 334 -27.80 1.38 -17.63
CA THR A 334 -28.40 1.73 -18.93
C THR A 334 -27.43 2.40 -19.88
N THR A 335 -26.52 3.22 -19.35
CA THR A 335 -25.57 4.01 -20.14
C THR A 335 -24.17 3.90 -19.54
N THR A 336 -23.18 3.75 -20.40
CA THR A 336 -21.77 3.88 -20.05
C THR A 336 -21.11 4.72 -21.14
N ASP A 337 -20.73 5.95 -20.80
CA ASP A 337 -19.97 6.82 -21.69
C ASP A 337 -18.54 6.93 -21.17
N GLN A 338 -17.61 6.31 -21.88
CA GLN A 338 -16.19 6.33 -21.50
C GLN A 338 -15.54 7.69 -21.77
N SER A 339 -16.05 8.46 -22.75
CA SER A 339 -15.51 9.78 -23.09
C SER A 339 -15.88 10.84 -22.06
N LEU A 340 -17.07 10.69 -21.47
CA LEU A 340 -17.59 11.58 -20.42
C LEU A 340 -17.41 11.03 -19.00
N PHE A 341 -16.78 9.85 -18.86
CA PHE A 341 -16.65 9.11 -17.61
C PHE A 341 -17.97 9.04 -16.81
N LEU A 342 -19.03 8.62 -17.50
CA LEU A 342 -20.40 8.66 -16.99
C LEU A 342 -21.02 7.26 -16.98
N ILE A 343 -21.61 6.90 -15.84
CA ILE A 343 -22.38 5.67 -15.66
C ILE A 343 -23.78 6.04 -15.20
N THR A 344 -24.81 5.57 -15.91
CA THR A 344 -26.21 5.78 -15.51
C THR A 344 -26.84 4.47 -15.11
N HIS A 345 -27.44 4.48 -13.93
CA HIS A 345 -28.27 3.41 -13.39
C HIS A 345 -29.73 3.78 -13.51
N ARG A 346 -30.58 2.80 -13.84
CA ARG A 346 -32.03 2.95 -13.88
C ARG A 346 -32.72 1.76 -13.24
N CYS A 347 -33.81 2.03 -12.52
CA CYS A 347 -34.70 0.99 -12.05
C CYS A 347 -35.47 0.34 -13.22
N THR A 348 -35.47 -1.00 -13.26
CA THR A 348 -36.16 -1.81 -14.28
C THR A 348 -37.64 -2.07 -13.95
N ALA A 349 -38.10 -1.67 -12.76
CA ALA A 349 -39.50 -1.77 -12.37
C ALA A 349 -40.40 -0.92 -13.30
N LYS A 350 -41.51 -1.49 -13.79
CA LYS A 350 -42.42 -0.85 -14.76
C LYS A 350 -42.93 0.53 -14.31
N ASP A 351 -43.14 0.68 -13.01
CA ASP A 351 -43.70 1.84 -12.33
C ASP A 351 -42.64 2.77 -11.71
N CYS A 352 -41.36 2.43 -11.83
CA CYS A 352 -40.27 3.24 -11.29
C CYS A 352 -39.46 3.92 -12.39
N ARG A 353 -39.26 5.23 -12.28
CA ARG A 353 -38.42 6.03 -13.18
C ARG A 353 -37.10 6.48 -12.53
N ALA A 354 -36.80 5.98 -11.32
CA ALA A 354 -35.60 6.34 -10.59
C ALA A 354 -34.36 6.07 -11.46
N THR A 355 -33.55 7.10 -11.59
CA THR A 355 -32.33 7.11 -12.38
C THR A 355 -31.26 7.83 -11.59
N THR A 356 -30.06 7.27 -11.54
CA THR A 356 -28.91 7.87 -10.87
C THR A 356 -27.74 7.88 -11.82
N THR A 357 -27.13 9.04 -12.00
CA THR A 357 -25.96 9.21 -12.85
C THR A 357 -24.74 9.48 -11.97
N TYR A 358 -23.67 8.76 -12.25
CA TYR A 358 -22.39 8.85 -11.57
C TYR A 358 -21.35 9.37 -12.55
N THR A 359 -20.64 10.41 -12.15
CA THR A 359 -19.53 11.01 -12.90
C THR A 359 -18.24 10.81 -12.14
N LEU A 360 -17.13 10.68 -12.87
CA LEU A 360 -15.81 10.65 -12.24
C LEU A 360 -15.58 11.99 -11.51
N PRO A 361 -15.12 11.98 -10.24
CA PRO A 361 -14.84 13.22 -9.53
C PRO A 361 -13.79 14.08 -10.24
N ASP A 362 -13.93 15.41 -10.12
CA ASP A 362 -12.96 16.34 -10.68
C ASP A 362 -11.56 16.09 -10.09
N GLY A 363 -10.54 16.07 -10.95
CA GLY A 363 -9.15 15.82 -10.55
C GLY A 363 -8.83 14.35 -10.24
N ALA A 364 -9.72 13.42 -10.57
CA ALA A 364 -9.45 11.99 -10.45
C ALA A 364 -8.74 11.43 -11.70
N ASP A 365 -7.77 10.56 -11.47
CA ASP A 365 -6.98 9.87 -12.50
C ASP A 365 -7.08 8.35 -12.37
N TRP A 366 -7.33 7.65 -13.48
CA TRP A 366 -7.39 6.19 -13.48
C TRP A 366 -6.03 5.55 -13.26
N ILE A 367 -5.96 4.60 -12.32
CA ILE A 367 -4.77 3.77 -12.14
C ILE A 367 -4.61 2.88 -13.37
N GLY A 368 -3.49 3.06 -14.07
CA GLY A 368 -3.19 2.35 -15.30
C GLY A 368 -3.82 2.95 -16.56
N GLY A 369 -4.54 4.07 -16.46
CA GLY A 369 -5.00 4.85 -17.62
C GLY A 369 -6.25 4.31 -18.34
N TYR A 370 -6.97 3.36 -17.75
CA TYR A 370 -8.16 2.77 -18.38
C TYR A 370 -9.39 2.85 -17.49
N VAL A 371 -10.53 3.22 -18.07
CA VAL A 371 -11.84 3.17 -17.42
C VAL A 371 -12.26 1.72 -17.23
N PRO A 372 -12.88 1.34 -16.09
CA PRO A 372 -13.46 0.01 -15.94
C PRO A 372 -14.47 -0.24 -17.05
N GLY A 373 -14.25 -1.31 -17.82
CA GLY A 373 -15.21 -1.77 -18.82
C GLY A 373 -16.43 -2.43 -18.18
N LYS A 374 -17.24 -3.11 -18.99
CA LYS A 374 -18.32 -4.00 -18.51
C LYS A 374 -17.78 -5.32 -17.90
N SER A 375 -16.51 -5.38 -17.53
CA SER A 375 -15.91 -6.58 -16.94
C SER A 375 -16.46 -6.84 -15.54
N SER A 376 -16.33 -8.08 -15.09
CA SER A 376 -16.57 -8.50 -13.69
C SER A 376 -15.58 -7.88 -12.69
N HIS A 377 -14.56 -7.20 -13.20
CA HIS A 377 -13.52 -6.54 -12.41
C HIS A 377 -13.72 -5.04 -12.49
N GLY A 378 -13.59 -4.38 -11.34
CA GLY A 378 -13.53 -2.93 -11.26
C GLY A 378 -12.12 -2.41 -11.54
N ASN A 379 -11.97 -1.09 -11.52
CA ASN A 379 -10.67 -0.45 -11.59
C ASN A 379 -10.56 0.65 -10.54
N TRP A 380 -9.33 1.01 -10.20
CA TRP A 380 -9.05 2.06 -9.23
C TRP A 380 -8.80 3.38 -9.91
N PHE A 381 -9.23 4.45 -9.27
CA PHE A 381 -8.80 5.81 -9.59
C PHE A 381 -8.23 6.46 -8.33
N MET A 382 -7.41 7.48 -8.55
CA MET A 382 -6.75 8.27 -7.52
C MET A 382 -7.25 9.70 -7.61
N MET A 383 -7.46 10.36 -6.48
CA MET A 383 -7.81 11.78 -6.40
C MET A 383 -7.17 12.41 -5.17
N PRO A 384 -6.96 13.74 -5.14
CA PRO A 384 -6.61 14.43 -3.91
C PRO A 384 -7.69 14.21 -2.85
N TRP A 385 -7.29 13.97 -1.61
CA TRP A 385 -8.25 13.96 -0.51
C TRP A 385 -8.83 15.35 -0.31
N LEU A 386 -10.16 15.41 -0.29
CA LEU A 386 -10.92 16.60 0.07
C LEU A 386 -11.64 16.33 1.41
N PRO A 387 -11.51 17.21 2.41
CA PRO A 387 -12.28 17.10 3.64
C PRO A 387 -13.76 17.02 3.29
N ARG A 388 -14.47 16.01 3.80
CA ARG A 388 -15.93 15.98 3.69
C ARG A 388 -16.45 17.18 4.49
N THR A 389 -17.10 18.13 3.80
CA THR A 389 -17.83 19.21 4.48
C THR A 389 -18.95 18.61 5.31
N ALA A 390 -19.33 19.25 6.41
CA ALA A 390 -20.31 18.73 7.37
C ALA A 390 -21.66 18.36 6.71
N ASP A 391 -22.03 19.04 5.61
CA ASP A 391 -23.25 18.78 4.85
C ASP A 391 -23.29 17.40 4.17
N THR A 392 -22.13 16.79 3.89
CA THR A 392 -22.06 15.46 3.25
C THR A 392 -22.22 14.33 4.27
N LYS A 393 -22.02 14.58 5.58
CA LYS A 393 -22.11 13.55 6.63
C LYS A 393 -23.52 12.98 6.80
N GLN A 394 -24.56 13.74 6.44
CA GLN A 394 -25.94 13.36 6.71
C GLN A 394 -26.54 12.37 5.67
N LYS A 395 -25.93 12.24 4.49
CA LYS A 395 -26.47 11.41 3.39
C LYS A 395 -25.87 10.00 3.29
N ASP A 396 -24.67 9.78 3.81
CA ASP A 396 -23.97 8.49 3.71
C ASP A 396 -24.11 7.61 4.98
N ALA A 397 -24.56 8.18 6.10
CA ALA A 397 -24.83 7.44 7.34
C ALA A 397 -26.25 6.83 7.40
N GLN A 398 -27.00 6.91 6.29
CA GLN A 398 -28.31 6.29 6.03
C GLN A 398 -28.26 5.54 4.69
#